data_AF-X0UWX9-F1
#
_entry.id   AF-X0UWX9-F1
#
_cell.length_a   1.000
_cell.length_b   1.000
_cell.length_c   1.000
_cell.angle_alpha   90.00
_cell.angle_beta   90.00
_cell.angle_gamma   90.00
#
_symmetry.space_group_name_H-M   'P 1'
#
loop_
_entity.id
_entity.type
_entity.pdbx_description
1 polymer ?
#
loop_
_entity_poly.entity_id
_entity_poly.type
_entity_poly.pdbx_seq_one_letter_code
_entity_poly.pdbx_strand_id
1 'polypeptide(L)' 'QFVVTLAGEGEIIVGDGTSRRFGPGDIMLAEDITGQGHITRAVGKRPRISIFVTLD' A
#
# COMPACT_ATOMS: atom_id res chain seq x y z
N GLN A 1 -8.66 5.60 1.84
CA GLN A 1 -8.94 4.19 2.22
C GLN A 1 -7.84 3.65 3.13
N PHE A 2 -8.14 2.83 4.12
CA PHE A 2 -7.11 2.08 4.85
C PHE A 2 -6.78 0.77 4.13
N VAL A 3 -5.49 0.45 4.05
CA VAL A 3 -4.98 -0.80 3.50
C VAL A 3 -4.23 -1.53 4.61
N VAL A 4 -4.73 -2.68 5.01
CA VAL A 4 -4.13 -3.54 6.05
C VAL A 4 -3.44 -4.71 5.36
N THR A 5 -2.14 -4.87 5.55
CA THR A 5 -1.39 -6.00 4.97
C THR A 5 -1.45 -7.19 5.92
N LEU A 6 -1.98 -8.32 5.43
CA LEU A 6 -2.13 -9.56 6.20
C LEU A 6 -0.98 -10.55 5.94
N ALA A 7 -0.48 -10.59 4.70
CA ALA A 7 0.60 -11.47 4.28
C ALA A 7 1.36 -10.89 3.08
N GLY A 8 2.60 -11.33 2.90
CA GLY A 8 3.50 -10.77 1.88
C GLY A 8 3.87 -9.32 2.16
N GLU A 9 4.44 -8.65 1.17
CA GLU A 9 4.90 -7.27 1.30
C GLU A 9 4.53 -6.48 0.03
N GLY A 10 4.08 -5.24 0.22
CA GLY A 10 3.80 -4.30 -0.87
C GLY A 10 4.69 -3.09 -0.77
N GLU A 11 5.25 -2.68 -1.90
CA GLU A 11 5.96 -1.41 -2.04
C GLU A 11 5.07 -0.39 -2.74
N ILE A 12 4.99 0.80 -2.16
CA ILE A 12 4.21 1.93 -2.64
C ILE A 12 5.16 3.07 -2.99
N ILE A 13 5.07 3.54 -4.23
CA ILE A 13 5.86 4.64 -4.75
C ILE A 13 4.92 5.78 -5.13
N VAL A 14 5.14 6.97 -4.57
CA VAL A 14 4.36 8.17 -4.87
C VAL A 14 5.09 9.09 -5.86
N GLY A 15 4.42 10.14 -6.35
CA GLY A 15 4.89 10.95 -7.48
C GLY A 15 6.21 11.70 -7.25
N ASP A 16 6.63 11.94 -6.00
CA ASP A 16 7.95 12.51 -5.68
C ASP A 16 9.08 11.47 -5.63
N GLY A 17 8.77 10.20 -5.94
CA GLY A 17 9.69 9.08 -5.90
C GLY A 17 9.87 8.44 -4.51
N THR A 18 9.23 8.98 -3.47
CA THR A 18 9.25 8.36 -2.14
C THR A 18 8.66 6.95 -2.23
N SER A 19 9.43 5.98 -1.75
CA SER A 19 9.06 4.57 -1.71
C SER A 19 8.98 4.08 -0.28
N ARG A 20 7.89 3.37 0.06
CA ARG A 20 7.73 2.70 1.35
C ARG A 20 7.23 1.28 1.17
N ARG A 21 7.64 0.40 2.07
CA ARG A 21 7.20 -0.99 2.10
C ARG A 21 6.34 -1.28 3.30
N PHE A 22 5.32 -2.11 3.08
CA PHE A 22 4.32 -2.50 4.07
C PHE A 22 4.22 -4.02 4.10
N GLY A 23 4.52 -4.59 5.25
CA GLY A 23 4.46 -6.02 5.55
C GLY A 23 3.29 -6.37 6.47
N PRO A 24 3.21 -7.63 6.93
CA PRO A 24 2.12 -8.10 7.76
C PRO A 24 1.99 -7.29 9.06
N GLY A 25 0.78 -6.79 9.33
CA GLY A 25 0.49 -5.95 10.50
C GLY A 25 0.59 -4.45 10.24
N ASP A 26 1.21 -4.02 9.14
CA ASP A 26 1.23 -2.62 8.78
C ASP A 26 -0.14 -2.14 8.25
N ILE A 27 -0.49 -0.91 8.63
CA ILE A 27 -1.70 -0.21 8.20
C ILE A 27 -1.27 1.07 7.48
N MET A 28 -1.71 1.21 6.23
CA MET A 28 -1.47 2.40 5.41
C MET A 28 -2.78 3.13 5.16
N LEU A 29 -2.81 4.45 5.38
CA LEU A 29 -3.84 5.31 4.82
C LEU A 29 -3.45 5.69 3.38
N ALA A 30 -4.13 5.10 2.41
CA ALA A 30 -4.02 5.49 1.01
C ALA A 30 -5.08 6.57 0.72
N GLU A 31 -4.67 7.82 0.87
CA GLU A 31 -5.45 9.00 0.53
C GLU A 31 -4.67 9.83 -0.49
N ASP A 32 -5.15 9.83 -1.73
CA ASP A 32 -4.61 10.66 -2.80
C ASP A 32 -5.69 11.67 -3.22
N ILE A 33 -5.73 12.80 -2.51
CA ILE A 33 -6.69 13.89 -2.73
C ILE A 33 -6.22 14.89 -3.79
N THR A 34 -4.96 14.79 -4.23
CA THR A 34 -4.37 15.68 -5.25
C THR A 34 -4.20 15.02 -6.62
N GLY A 35 -4.40 13.71 -6.72
CA GLY A 35 -4.54 12.97 -7.99
C GLY A 35 -3.24 12.65 -8.72
N GLN A 36 -2.10 12.57 -8.05
CA GLN A 36 -0.86 12.12 -8.70
C GLN A 36 -0.79 10.60 -8.87
N GLY A 37 -1.63 9.86 -8.15
CA GLY A 37 -1.61 8.42 -8.09
C GLY A 37 -0.42 7.88 -7.30
N HIS A 38 -0.24 6.56 -7.40
CA HIS A 38 0.89 5.83 -6.86
C HIS A 38 1.09 4.53 -7.65
N ILE A 39 2.28 3.96 -7.56
CA ILE A 39 2.56 2.61 -8.05
C ILE A 39 2.55 1.67 -6.86
N THR A 40 1.78 0.58 -6.97
CA THR A 40 1.83 -0.54 -6.01
C THR A 40 2.52 -1.73 -6.66
N ARG A 41 3.50 -2.31 -5.97
CA ARG A 41 4.18 -3.54 -6.37
C ARG A 41 4.19 -4.55 -5.23
N ALA A 42 3.76 -5.78 -5.49
CA ALA A 42 4.06 -6.89 -4.58
C ALA A 42 5.57 -7.20 -4.66
N VAL A 43 6.24 -7.28 -3.51
CA VAL A 43 7.67 -7.58 -3.42
C VAL A 43 7.90 -8.86 -2.63
N GLY A 44 9.01 -9.54 -2.93
CA GLY A 44 9.35 -10.81 -2.31
C GLY A 44 8.65 -12.01 -2.96
N LYS A 45 8.68 -13.16 -2.26
CA LYS A 45 8.24 -14.46 -2.80
C LYS A 45 6.85 -14.91 -2.32
N ARG A 46 6.28 -14.24 -1.33
CA ARG A 46 4.95 -14.57 -0.80
C ARG A 46 3.90 -13.68 -1.46
N PRO A 47 2.72 -14.22 -1.84
CA PRO A 47 1.62 -13.39 -2.31
C PRO A 47 1.28 -12.30 -1.29
N ARG A 48 1.03 -11.09 -1.79
CA ARG A 48 0.52 -10.00 -0.97
C ARG A 48 -0.98 -10.18 -0.77
N ILE A 49 -1.40 -10.26 0.49
CA ILE A 49 -2.81 -10.35 0.88
C ILE A 49 -3.13 -9.12 1.73
N SER A 50 -4.18 -8.39 1.37
CA SER A 50 -4.57 -7.16 2.04
C SER A 50 -6.07 -7.00 2.14
N ILE A 51 -6.52 -6.29 3.17
CA ILE A 51 -7.90 -5.80 3.30
C ILE A 51 -7.91 -4.33 2.95
N PHE A 52 -8.92 -3.92 2.18
CA PHE A 52 -9.21 -2.53 1.88
C PHE A 52 -10.45 -2.12 2.68
N VAL A 53 -10.30 -1.07 3.48
CA VAL A 53 -11.40 -0.44 4.23
C VAL A 53 -11.65 0.93 3.62
N THR A 54 -12.81 1.09 3.00
CA THR A 54 -13.25 2.37 2.44
C THR A 54 -13.53 3.36 3.56
N LEU A 55 -13.28 4.64 3.27
CA LEU A 55 -13.65 5.75 4.14
C LEU A 55 -14.83 6.47 3.49
N ASP A 56 -15.69 7.09 4.30
CA ASP A 56 -16.84 7.88 3.86
C ASP A 56 -16.43 9.24 3.29
#